data_AF-W2PY55-F1
#
_entry.id   AF-W2PY55-F1
#
_cell.length_a   1.000
_cell.length_b   1.000
_cell.length_c   1.000
_cell.angle_alpha   90.00
_cell.angle_beta   90.00
_cell.angle_gamma   90.00
#
_symmetry.space_group_name_H-M   'P 1'
#
loop_
_entity.id
_entity.type
_entity.pdbx_description
1 polymer ?
#
loop_
_entity_poly.entity_id
_entity_poly.type
_entity_poly.pdbx_seq_one_letter_code
_entity_poly.pdbx_strand_id
1 'polypeptide(L)'
;MLQSTKRDQILAQQAAVEEERKRWKVTVQALQTELDQERNDKEAQKNWQCRFIPPVEVPEDVFATCSSSKPAPTIDPKEDVFSRFSQSLALLPASQAPQVAEAGALPFLVHLLQQKMGDVVTGSVLIALVHLAIYRTKSRSHQLPASSNNGLDIREQIVKAGVCTPLVDILEASQNARVLVEASRLCAALASYVPNKRVLASKNVVRVLVQHLMPHIPPRNREKRGDDDEEDISRSPQLARAGAVGLANLAYTSVNQLTIGYSNASTLLLQLLVDAVSQPLVIEAASTALACLCHQNQPNKARVAAQNGLQVLLYALGAIPDTKHDDDERGVDPIDSK
;
A
#
# COMPACT_ATOMS: atom_id res chain seq x y z
N MET A 1 -64.62 -31.77 -10.48
CA MET A 1 -64.16 -31.09 -9.24
C MET A 1 -62.81 -31.59 -8.76
N LEU A 2 -62.59 -32.88 -8.47
CA LEU A 2 -61.30 -33.41 -7.94
C LEU A 2 -60.03 -33.10 -8.76
N GLN A 3 -60.15 -32.92 -10.08
CA GLN A 3 -59.00 -32.57 -10.93
C GLN A 3 -58.64 -31.07 -10.88
N SER A 4 -59.58 -30.17 -10.58
CA SER A 4 -59.25 -28.74 -10.47
C SER A 4 -58.52 -28.46 -9.16
N THR A 5 -58.97 -29.05 -8.05
CA THR A 5 -58.32 -28.93 -6.74
C THR A 5 -56.88 -29.46 -6.72
N LYS A 6 -56.58 -30.54 -7.45
CA LYS A 6 -55.20 -31.03 -7.61
C LYS A 6 -54.33 -30.07 -8.42
N ARG A 7 -54.87 -29.43 -9.46
CA ARG A 7 -54.14 -28.41 -10.23
C ARG A 7 -53.83 -27.19 -9.38
N ASP A 8 -54.81 -26.73 -8.59
CA ASP A 8 -54.65 -25.57 -7.72
C ASP A 8 -53.61 -25.82 -6.63
N GLN A 9 -53.55 -27.04 -6.08
CA GLN A 9 -52.50 -27.45 -5.13
C GLN A 9 -51.09 -27.43 -5.76
N ILE A 10 -50.95 -27.93 -7.00
CA ILE A 10 -49.65 -27.94 -7.70
C ILE A 10 -49.17 -26.50 -7.98
N LEU A 11 -50.08 -25.62 -8.40
CA LEU A 11 -49.76 -24.21 -8.64
C LEU A 11 -49.35 -23.50 -7.34
N ALA A 12 -50.05 -23.77 -6.23
CA ALA A 12 -49.70 -23.23 -4.93
C ALA A 12 -48.33 -23.74 -4.43
N GLN A 13 -48.01 -25.02 -4.65
CA GLN A 13 -46.69 -25.57 -4.33
C GLN A 13 -45.58 -24.98 -5.20
N GLN A 14 -45.82 -24.79 -6.50
CA GLN A 14 -44.86 -24.12 -7.38
C GLN A 14 -44.59 -22.67 -6.94
N ALA A 15 -45.63 -21.91 -6.60
CA ALA A 15 -45.48 -20.55 -6.09
C ALA A 15 -44.69 -20.50 -4.77
N ALA A 16 -44.93 -21.45 -3.86
CA ALA A 16 -44.19 -21.56 -2.60
C ALA A 16 -42.71 -21.86 -2.83
N VAL A 17 -42.38 -22.79 -3.73
CA VAL A 17 -40.99 -23.13 -4.10
C VAL A 17 -40.28 -21.95 -4.77
N GLU A 18 -40.97 -21.19 -5.62
CA GLU A 18 -40.41 -20.00 -6.24
C GLU A 18 -40.12 -18.89 -5.22
N GLU A 19 -41.00 -18.69 -4.24
CA GLU A 19 -40.78 -17.75 -3.14
C GLU A 19 -39.60 -18.16 -2.26
N GLU A 20 -39.49 -19.44 -1.90
CA GLU A 20 -38.31 -19.94 -1.17
C GLU A 20 -37.03 -19.78 -2.00
N ARG A 21 -37.07 -20.06 -3.30
CA ARG A 21 -35.92 -19.87 -4.19
C ARG A 21 -35.50 -18.40 -4.25
N LYS A 22 -36.44 -17.46 -4.28
CA LYS A 22 -36.14 -16.02 -4.21
C LYS A 22 -35.49 -15.66 -2.89
N ARG A 23 -36.03 -16.13 -1.75
CA ARG A 23 -35.44 -15.89 -0.42
C ARG A 23 -34.04 -16.45 -0.33
N TRP A 24 -33.84 -17.71 -0.70
CA TRP A 24 -32.52 -18.34 -0.72
C TRP A 24 -31.54 -17.64 -1.64
N LYS A 25 -32.00 -17.12 -2.79
CA LYS A 25 -31.14 -16.33 -3.67
C LYS A 25 -30.66 -15.04 -3.00
N VAL A 26 -31.53 -14.35 -2.27
CA VAL A 26 -31.16 -13.15 -1.49
C VAL A 26 -30.20 -13.52 -0.35
N THR A 27 -30.49 -14.58 0.41
CA THR A 27 -29.62 -15.04 1.51
C THR A 27 -28.24 -15.46 1.01
N VAL A 28 -28.17 -16.24 -0.07
CA VAL A 28 -26.89 -16.65 -0.67
C VAL A 28 -26.12 -15.45 -1.21
N GLN A 29 -26.80 -14.47 -1.81
CA GLN A 29 -26.14 -13.23 -2.24
C GLN A 29 -25.60 -12.42 -1.06
N ALA A 30 -26.34 -12.35 0.05
CA ALA A 30 -25.90 -11.68 1.28
C ALA A 30 -24.67 -12.38 1.91
N LEU A 31 -24.72 -13.71 2.04
CA LEU A 31 -23.60 -14.52 2.52
C LEU A 31 -22.38 -14.41 1.60
N GLN A 32 -22.58 -14.37 0.29
CA GLN A 32 -21.49 -14.16 -0.67
C GLN A 32 -20.85 -12.78 -0.50
N THR A 33 -21.65 -11.72 -0.26
CA THR A 33 -21.11 -10.39 0.04
C THR A 33 -20.38 -10.34 1.36
N GLU A 34 -20.87 -11.01 2.41
CA GLU A 34 -20.19 -11.09 3.71
C GLU A 34 -18.85 -11.83 3.57
N LEU A 35 -18.82 -12.96 2.85
CA LEU A 35 -17.60 -13.71 2.61
C LEU A 35 -16.58 -12.90 1.80
N ASP A 36 -17.05 -12.19 0.76
CA ASP A 36 -16.20 -11.29 -0.02
C ASP A 36 -15.65 -10.14 0.83
N GLN A 37 -16.45 -9.63 1.77
CA GLN A 37 -16.05 -8.58 2.69
C GLN A 37 -15.02 -9.07 3.71
N GLU A 38 -15.26 -10.21 4.33
CA GLU A 38 -14.34 -10.84 5.29
C GLU A 38 -13.01 -11.19 4.61
N ARG A 39 -13.06 -11.70 3.37
CA ARG A 39 -11.84 -11.99 2.60
C ARG A 39 -11.05 -10.72 2.31
N ASN A 40 -11.72 -9.64 1.93
CA ASN A 40 -11.10 -8.34 1.70
C ASN A 40 -10.48 -7.79 3.00
N ASP A 41 -11.18 -7.90 4.13
CA ASP A 41 -10.70 -7.44 5.42
C ASP A 41 -9.49 -8.26 5.90
N LYS A 42 -9.51 -9.59 5.71
CA LYS A 42 -8.35 -10.45 6.00
C LYS A 42 -7.16 -10.11 5.10
N GLU A 43 -7.38 -9.89 3.81
CA GLU A 43 -6.33 -9.52 2.87
C GLU A 43 -5.77 -8.12 3.17
N ALA A 44 -6.63 -7.16 3.48
CA ALA A 44 -6.25 -5.81 3.89
C ALA A 44 -5.48 -5.83 5.22
N GLN A 45 -5.95 -6.61 6.20
CA GLN A 45 -5.28 -6.78 7.49
C GLN A 45 -3.93 -7.48 7.33
N LYS A 46 -3.83 -8.51 6.48
CA LYS A 46 -2.54 -9.14 6.15
C LYS A 46 -1.60 -8.12 5.50
N ASN A 47 -2.10 -7.37 4.52
CA ASN A 47 -1.32 -6.31 3.88
C ASN A 47 -0.88 -5.23 4.87
N TRP A 48 -1.73 -4.88 5.84
CA TRP A 48 -1.42 -3.96 6.92
C TRP A 48 -0.32 -4.51 7.83
N GLN A 49 -0.51 -5.72 8.35
CA GLN A 49 0.43 -6.40 9.24
C GLN A 49 1.81 -6.56 8.58
N CYS A 50 1.87 -7.06 7.34
CA CYS A 50 3.12 -7.19 6.59
C CYS A 50 3.83 -5.85 6.29
N ARG A 51 3.15 -4.69 6.45
CA ARG A 51 3.70 -3.36 6.13
C ARG A 51 4.07 -2.53 7.35
N PHE A 52 3.47 -2.82 8.51
CA PHE A 52 3.58 -2.01 9.73
C PHE A 52 4.06 -2.79 10.96
N ILE A 53 3.97 -4.12 10.94
CA ILE A 53 4.48 -4.97 12.02
C ILE A 53 5.68 -5.73 11.43
N PRO A 54 6.93 -5.47 11.86
CA PRO A 54 8.05 -6.32 11.47
C PRO A 54 7.72 -7.77 11.88
N PRO A 55 8.08 -8.79 11.09
CA PRO A 55 8.02 -10.16 11.58
C PRO A 55 8.77 -10.20 12.90
N VAL A 56 8.10 -10.67 13.95
CA VAL A 56 8.72 -10.87 15.25
C VAL A 56 9.74 -11.98 15.05
N GLU A 57 10.97 -11.62 14.70
CA GLU A 57 12.12 -12.42 15.08
C GLU A 57 12.10 -12.39 16.59
N VAL A 58 11.59 -13.46 17.20
CA VAL A 58 11.62 -13.64 18.65
C VAL A 58 13.09 -13.64 19.03
N PRO A 59 13.62 -12.61 19.72
CA PRO A 59 14.88 -12.79 20.41
C PRO A 59 14.51 -13.65 21.60
N GLU A 60 14.94 -14.92 21.57
CA GLU A 60 15.17 -15.61 22.83
C GLU A 60 16.07 -14.70 23.68
N ASP A 61 15.63 -14.52 24.92
CA ASP A 61 16.39 -13.98 26.03
C ASP A 61 16.42 -12.44 26.27
N VAL A 62 15.71 -12.13 27.36
CA VAL A 62 16.08 -11.25 28.48
C VAL A 62 15.37 -9.91 28.54
N PHE A 63 14.51 -9.83 29.56
CA PHE A 63 14.13 -8.63 30.31
C PHE A 63 15.33 -7.68 30.49
N ALA A 64 15.46 -6.70 29.59
CA ALA A 64 16.25 -5.50 29.83
C ALA A 64 15.31 -4.29 29.78
N THR A 65 14.70 -4.00 30.92
CA THR A 65 14.09 -2.71 31.21
C THR A 65 15.17 -1.63 31.14
N CYS A 66 15.37 -1.05 29.96
CA CYS A 66 16.12 0.20 29.82
C CYS A 66 15.24 1.36 30.32
N SER A 67 15.31 1.63 31.61
CA SER A 67 14.82 2.87 32.21
C SER A 67 15.70 4.04 31.75
N SER A 68 15.43 4.59 30.57
CA SER A 68 16.00 5.88 30.16
C SER A 68 15.18 6.99 30.83
N SER A 69 15.80 7.72 31.76
CA SER A 69 15.24 8.88 32.47
C SER A 69 15.25 10.15 31.62
N LYS A 70 14.79 10.07 30.36
CA LYS A 70 14.46 11.27 29.60
C LYS A 70 13.04 11.69 29.99
N PRO A 71 12.79 12.96 30.36
CA PRO A 71 11.41 13.42 30.54
C PRO A 71 10.67 13.15 29.23
N ALA A 72 9.52 12.47 29.32
CA ALA A 72 8.69 12.20 28.16
C ALA A 72 8.46 13.54 27.43
N PRO A 73 8.64 13.59 26.10
CA PRO A 73 8.39 14.83 25.36
C PRO A 73 6.97 15.28 25.68
N THR A 74 6.82 16.51 26.15
CA THR A 74 5.53 17.14 26.41
C THR A 74 4.83 17.36 25.07
N ILE A 75 4.13 16.33 24.59
CA ILE A 75 3.30 16.41 23.39
C ILE A 75 2.17 17.41 23.68
N ASP A 76 1.95 18.35 22.77
CA ASP A 76 0.81 19.27 22.86
C ASP A 76 -0.48 18.43 22.96
N PRO A 77 -1.34 18.64 23.98
CA PRO A 77 -2.61 17.92 24.12
C PRO A 77 -3.46 17.93 22.84
N LYS A 78 -3.37 18.98 22.02
CA LYS A 78 -4.07 19.03 20.72
C LYS A 78 -3.50 18.03 19.73
N GLU A 79 -2.19 17.93 19.63
CA GLU A 79 -1.51 16.98 18.75
C GLU A 79 -1.73 15.54 19.21
N ASP A 80 -1.80 15.29 20.52
CA ASP A 80 -2.15 13.97 21.06
C ASP A 80 -3.58 13.56 20.66
N VAL A 81 -4.56 14.47 20.77
CA VAL A 81 -5.95 14.19 20.37
C VAL A 81 -6.05 13.90 18.86
N PHE A 82 -5.42 14.73 18.02
CA PHE A 82 -5.51 14.56 16.57
C PHE A 82 -4.75 13.32 16.08
N SER A 83 -3.58 13.02 16.65
CA SER A 83 -2.84 11.81 16.32
C SER A 83 -3.62 10.55 16.71
N ARG A 84 -4.21 10.50 17.91
CA ARG A 84 -5.07 9.38 18.36
C ARG A 84 -6.32 9.21 17.50
N PHE A 85 -6.94 10.31 17.09
CA PHE A 85 -8.07 10.26 16.16
C PHE A 85 -7.68 9.57 14.85
N SER A 86 -6.57 9.99 14.23
CA SER A 86 -6.08 9.36 13.00
C SER A 86 -5.67 7.90 13.20
N GLN A 87 -5.00 7.58 14.31
CA GLN A 87 -4.64 6.19 14.64
C GLN A 87 -5.88 5.31 14.82
N SER A 88 -6.95 5.83 15.43
CA SER A 88 -8.20 5.11 15.58
C SER A 88 -8.83 4.75 14.22
N LEU A 89 -8.75 5.65 13.24
CA LEU A 89 -9.19 5.35 11.87
C LEU A 89 -8.32 4.27 11.19
N ALA A 90 -7.01 4.26 11.47
CA ALA A 90 -6.09 3.23 10.96
C ALA A 90 -6.34 1.83 11.57
N LEU A 91 -7.00 1.76 12.73
CA LEU A 91 -7.34 0.50 13.40
C LEU A 91 -8.69 -0.08 12.96
N LEU A 92 -9.53 0.69 12.27
CA LEU A 92 -10.80 0.21 11.76
C LEU A 92 -10.59 -0.87 10.70
N PRO A 93 -11.49 -1.84 10.51
CA PRO A 93 -11.44 -2.72 9.35
C PRO A 93 -11.50 -1.92 8.04
N ALA A 94 -10.76 -2.34 7.02
CA ALA A 94 -10.74 -1.64 5.71
C ALA A 94 -12.13 -1.55 5.07
N SER A 95 -13.02 -2.52 5.34
CA SER A 95 -14.45 -2.49 5.03
C SER A 95 -15.18 -1.21 5.42
N GLN A 96 -14.73 -0.55 6.49
CA GLN A 96 -15.37 0.65 7.03
C GLN A 96 -14.94 1.93 6.32
N ALA A 97 -13.97 1.86 5.40
CA ALA A 97 -13.46 3.03 4.70
C ALA A 97 -14.53 3.89 3.99
N PRO A 98 -15.56 3.31 3.34
CA PRO A 98 -16.67 4.10 2.78
C PRO A 98 -17.45 4.88 3.84
N GLN A 99 -17.75 4.27 4.99
CA GLN A 99 -18.48 4.93 6.08
C GLN A 99 -17.66 6.05 6.70
N VAL A 100 -16.34 5.85 6.85
CA VAL A 100 -15.40 6.87 7.31
C VAL A 100 -15.38 8.07 6.36
N ALA A 101 -15.44 7.81 5.05
CA ALA A 101 -15.51 8.88 4.05
C ALA A 101 -16.85 9.63 4.08
N GLU A 102 -17.97 8.89 4.17
CA GLU A 102 -19.32 9.47 4.31
C GLU A 102 -19.49 10.29 5.59
N ALA A 103 -18.84 9.89 6.69
CA ALA A 103 -18.80 10.62 7.95
C ALA A 103 -17.99 11.94 7.87
N GLY A 104 -17.37 12.26 6.74
CA GLY A 104 -16.63 13.50 6.53
C GLY A 104 -15.22 13.50 7.14
N ALA A 105 -14.64 12.33 7.42
CA ALA A 105 -13.29 12.25 7.97
C ALA A 105 -12.21 12.70 6.97
N LEU A 106 -12.40 12.46 5.66
CA LEU A 106 -11.37 12.76 4.65
C LEU A 106 -11.03 14.26 4.55
N PRO A 107 -11.99 15.20 4.42
CA PRO A 107 -11.66 16.62 4.43
C PRO A 107 -10.95 17.08 5.71
N PHE A 108 -11.34 16.52 6.87
CA PHE A 108 -10.70 16.83 8.14
C PHE A 108 -9.25 16.34 8.20
N LEU A 109 -8.97 15.11 7.78
CA LEU A 109 -7.61 14.58 7.68
C LEU A 109 -6.74 15.42 6.73
N VAL A 110 -7.27 15.83 5.57
CA VAL A 110 -6.56 16.71 4.64
C VAL A 110 -6.29 18.07 5.27
N HIS A 111 -7.24 18.62 6.02
CA HIS A 111 -7.04 19.87 6.75
C HIS A 111 -5.89 19.76 7.76
N LEU A 112 -5.78 18.65 8.51
CA LEU A 112 -4.67 18.43 9.44
C LEU A 112 -3.30 18.42 8.73
N LEU A 113 -3.21 17.82 7.53
CA LEU A 113 -1.98 17.85 6.72
C LEU A 113 -1.64 19.27 6.25
N GLN A 114 -2.64 20.09 5.92
CA GLN A 114 -2.43 21.47 5.50
C GLN A 114 -1.98 22.38 6.64
N GLN A 115 -2.42 22.10 7.88
CA GLN A 115 -1.99 22.84 9.06
C GLN A 115 -0.53 22.60 9.44
N LYS A 116 0.15 21.64 8.80
CA LYS A 116 1.56 21.29 9.07
C LYS A 116 1.84 21.10 10.57
N MET A 117 0.96 20.36 11.23
CA MET A 117 1.17 19.95 12.63
C MET A 117 2.40 19.05 12.74
N GLY A 118 2.90 18.82 13.96
CA GLY A 118 4.08 18.01 14.20
C GLY A 118 4.04 16.63 13.53
N ASP A 119 5.22 16.04 13.34
CA ASP A 119 5.41 14.76 12.63
C ASP A 119 4.54 13.62 13.18
N VAL A 120 4.19 13.66 14.46
CA VAL A 120 3.30 12.68 15.11
C VAL A 120 1.91 12.71 14.50
N VAL A 121 1.33 13.90 14.33
CA VAL A 121 0.02 14.07 13.71
C VAL A 121 0.12 13.76 12.22
N THR A 122 1.09 14.34 11.52
CA THR A 122 1.29 14.14 10.08
C THR A 122 1.47 12.66 9.74
N GLY A 123 2.34 11.96 10.46
CA GLY A 123 2.55 10.52 10.30
C GLY A 123 1.27 9.72 10.59
N SER A 124 0.56 10.01 11.68
CA SER A 124 -0.69 9.32 12.02
C SER A 124 -1.78 9.50 10.96
N VAL A 125 -1.90 10.72 10.40
CA VAL A 125 -2.85 11.01 9.32
C VAL A 125 -2.48 10.26 8.04
N LEU A 126 -1.20 10.24 7.66
CA LEU A 126 -0.73 9.50 6.48
C LEU A 126 -1.00 8.00 6.62
N ILE A 127 -0.73 7.42 7.79
CA ILE A 127 -1.02 6.02 8.12
C ILE A 127 -2.52 5.72 7.95
N ALA A 128 -3.39 6.58 8.49
CA ALA A 128 -4.84 6.44 8.33
C ALA A 128 -5.28 6.49 6.86
N LEU A 129 -4.75 7.45 6.08
CA LEU A 129 -5.09 7.57 4.66
C LEU A 129 -4.57 6.40 3.83
N VAL A 130 -3.36 5.89 4.13
CA VAL A 130 -2.82 4.68 3.51
C VAL A 130 -3.73 3.50 3.80
N HIS A 131 -4.17 3.34 5.05
CA HIS A 131 -5.08 2.28 5.46
C HIS A 131 -6.40 2.31 4.68
N LEU A 132 -7.06 3.47 4.67
CA LEU A 132 -8.32 3.67 3.96
C LEU A 132 -8.15 3.40 2.44
N ALA A 133 -7.00 3.76 1.87
CA ALA A 133 -6.69 3.54 0.46
C ALA A 133 -6.44 2.06 0.08
N ILE A 134 -6.19 1.17 1.06
CA ILE A 134 -6.05 -0.28 0.82
C ILE A 134 -7.40 -0.89 0.43
N TYR A 135 -8.52 -0.36 0.93
CA TYR A 135 -9.83 -0.90 0.60
C TYR A 135 -10.06 -0.91 -0.91
N ARG A 136 -10.41 -2.08 -1.44
CA ARG A 136 -10.73 -2.29 -2.85
C ARG A 136 -12.21 -2.60 -2.97
N THR A 137 -12.97 -1.68 -3.55
CA THR A 137 -14.29 -2.01 -4.08
C THR A 137 -14.08 -2.94 -5.26
N LYS A 138 -14.39 -4.24 -5.11
CA LYS A 138 -14.49 -5.13 -6.28
C LYS A 138 -15.54 -4.52 -7.20
N SER A 139 -15.11 -3.96 -8.32
CA SER A 139 -16.03 -3.53 -9.38
C SER A 139 -16.81 -4.77 -9.81
N ARG A 140 -18.09 -4.85 -9.44
CA ARG A 140 -19.01 -5.87 -9.92
C ARG A 140 -19.18 -5.64 -11.42
N SER A 141 -18.35 -6.29 -12.23
CA SER A 141 -18.47 -6.27 -13.70
C SER A 141 -19.71 -7.01 -14.21
N HIS A 142 -20.54 -7.60 -13.35
CA HIS A 142 -21.83 -8.15 -13.72
C HIS A 142 -22.88 -7.95 -12.63
N GLN A 143 -23.56 -6.81 -12.61
CA GLN A 143 -24.92 -6.71 -12.09
C GLN A 143 -25.62 -5.44 -12.61
N LEU A 144 -26.82 -5.63 -13.15
CA LEU A 144 -27.72 -4.58 -13.65
C LEU A 144 -27.97 -3.48 -12.61
N PRO A 145 -28.25 -2.23 -13.06
CA PRO A 145 -28.37 -1.09 -12.17
C PRO A 145 -29.71 -1.13 -11.46
N ALA A 146 -29.69 -1.37 -10.15
CA ALA A 146 -30.81 -1.05 -9.27
C ALA A 146 -30.27 -0.20 -8.13
N SER A 147 -30.84 1.01 -8.03
CA SER A 147 -30.71 2.01 -6.96
C SER A 147 -29.31 2.53 -6.63
N SER A 148 -29.06 3.74 -7.15
CA SER A 148 -28.24 4.81 -6.59
C SER A 148 -27.53 4.55 -5.26
N ASN A 149 -26.22 4.39 -5.33
CA ASN A 149 -25.29 5.21 -4.56
C ASN A 149 -24.01 5.33 -5.39
N ASN A 150 -23.53 6.55 -5.59
CA ASN A 150 -22.28 6.84 -6.30
C ASN A 150 -21.11 6.25 -5.50
N GLY A 151 -20.90 4.94 -5.63
CA GLY A 151 -19.78 4.21 -5.03
C GLY A 151 -18.47 4.60 -5.68
N LEU A 152 -18.03 5.83 -5.46
CA LEU A 152 -16.69 6.29 -5.84
C LEU A 152 -15.68 5.46 -5.06
N ASP A 153 -14.66 4.96 -5.76
CA ASP A 153 -13.55 4.26 -5.13
C ASP A 153 -12.94 5.16 -4.04
N ILE A 154 -12.66 4.60 -2.86
CA ILE A 154 -12.14 5.37 -1.72
C ILE A 154 -10.88 6.17 -2.08
N ARG A 155 -10.02 5.64 -2.97
CA ARG A 155 -8.82 6.34 -3.43
C ARG A 155 -9.16 7.58 -4.24
N GLU A 156 -10.24 7.55 -5.01
CA GLU A 156 -10.75 8.72 -5.73
C GLU A 156 -11.29 9.77 -4.75
N GLN A 157 -12.02 9.31 -3.72
CA GLN A 157 -12.55 10.20 -2.69
C GLN A 157 -11.43 10.91 -1.91
N ILE A 158 -10.35 10.20 -1.57
CA ILE A 158 -9.16 10.78 -0.92
C ILE A 158 -8.52 11.86 -1.80
N VAL A 159 -8.39 11.63 -3.12
CA VAL A 159 -7.86 12.64 -4.06
C VAL A 159 -8.81 13.84 -4.16
N LYS A 160 -10.12 13.60 -4.28
CA LYS A 160 -11.15 14.66 -4.32
C LYS A 160 -11.22 15.49 -3.05
N ALA A 161 -10.89 14.91 -1.89
CA ALA A 161 -10.77 15.63 -0.63
C ALA A 161 -9.58 16.61 -0.61
N GLY A 162 -8.69 16.57 -1.60
CA GLY A 162 -7.63 17.57 -1.78
C GLY A 162 -6.26 17.16 -1.22
N VAL A 163 -6.01 15.87 -0.99
CA VAL A 163 -4.76 15.39 -0.39
C VAL A 163 -3.50 15.71 -1.21
N CYS A 164 -3.61 15.84 -2.53
CA CYS A 164 -2.44 15.87 -3.41
C CYS A 164 -1.49 17.05 -3.13
N THR A 165 -2.02 18.23 -2.82
CA THR A 165 -1.18 19.42 -2.55
C THR A 165 -0.36 19.25 -1.26
N PRO A 166 -0.96 19.04 -0.07
CA PRO A 166 -0.17 18.85 1.15
C PRO A 166 0.73 17.61 1.08
N LEU A 167 0.33 16.57 0.34
CA LEU A 167 1.15 15.38 0.14
C LEU A 167 2.47 15.69 -0.58
N VAL A 168 2.43 16.49 -1.65
CA VAL A 168 3.63 16.91 -2.38
C VAL A 168 4.49 17.81 -1.51
N ASP A 169 3.89 18.76 -0.78
CA ASP A 169 4.62 19.63 0.15
C ASP A 169 5.36 18.82 1.22
N ILE A 170 4.72 17.78 1.77
CA ILE A 170 5.34 16.88 2.76
C ILE A 170 6.50 16.10 2.14
N LEU A 171 6.32 15.55 0.93
CA LEU A 171 7.37 14.80 0.26
C LEU A 171 8.58 15.68 -0.09
N GLU A 172 8.38 16.98 -0.32
CA GLU A 172 9.46 17.91 -0.66
C GLU A 172 10.15 18.53 0.56
N ALA A 173 9.42 18.77 1.65
CA ALA A 173 9.90 19.56 2.79
C ALA A 173 10.21 18.74 4.05
N SER A 174 9.63 17.53 4.21
CA SER A 174 9.81 16.75 5.43
C SER A 174 11.24 16.23 5.56
N GLN A 175 11.82 16.40 6.75
CA GLN A 175 13.09 15.78 7.14
C GLN A 175 12.87 14.44 7.85
N ASN A 176 11.65 14.21 8.35
CA ASN A 176 11.30 12.96 9.02
C ASN A 176 11.02 11.89 7.99
N ALA A 177 11.89 10.91 7.92
CA ALA A 177 11.78 9.95 6.85
C ALA A 177 10.77 8.83 7.09
N ARG A 178 10.29 8.62 8.33
CA ARG A 178 9.08 7.81 8.55
C ARG A 178 7.87 8.46 7.91
N VAL A 179 7.76 9.79 8.03
CA VAL A 179 6.72 10.58 7.35
C VAL A 179 6.89 10.49 5.83
N LEU A 180 8.11 10.60 5.29
CA LEU A 180 8.37 10.45 3.85
C LEU A 180 7.99 9.06 3.31
N VAL A 181 8.27 7.99 4.08
CA VAL A 181 7.88 6.62 3.73
C VAL A 181 6.37 6.51 3.61
N GLU A 182 5.62 6.99 4.60
CA GLU A 182 4.15 6.91 4.58
C GLU A 182 3.53 7.81 3.51
N ALA A 183 4.10 8.99 3.28
CA ALA A 183 3.69 9.86 2.17
C ALA A 183 3.91 9.17 0.80
N SER A 184 5.05 8.50 0.64
CA SER A 184 5.37 7.75 -0.59
C SER A 184 4.45 6.53 -0.75
N ARG A 185 4.13 5.83 0.35
CA ARG A 185 3.15 4.72 0.38
C ARG A 185 1.75 5.20 -0.01
N LEU A 186 1.33 6.37 0.47
CA LEU A 186 0.06 6.97 0.10
C LEU A 186 0.03 7.29 -1.40
N CYS A 187 1.10 7.88 -1.94
CA CYS A 187 1.21 8.09 -3.39
C CYS A 187 1.05 6.78 -4.18
N ALA A 188 1.75 5.73 -3.76
CA ALA A 188 1.64 4.41 -4.38
C ALA A 188 0.22 3.83 -4.30
N ALA A 189 -0.43 3.94 -3.14
CA ALA A 189 -1.80 3.45 -2.93
C ALA A 189 -2.81 4.21 -3.81
N LEU A 190 -2.72 5.54 -3.85
CA LEU A 190 -3.61 6.37 -4.68
C LEU A 190 -3.36 6.16 -6.17
N ALA A 191 -2.10 5.98 -6.57
CA ALA A 191 -1.72 5.69 -7.95
C ALA A 191 -2.16 4.29 -8.42
N SER A 192 -2.56 3.39 -7.53
CA SER A 192 -3.11 2.09 -7.94
C SER A 192 -4.48 2.22 -8.64
N TYR A 193 -5.19 3.34 -8.44
CA TYR A 193 -6.46 3.62 -9.08
C TYR A 193 -6.29 4.47 -10.35
N VAL A 194 -6.78 3.98 -11.49
CA VAL A 194 -6.53 4.57 -12.82
C VAL A 194 -6.95 6.05 -12.93
N PRO A 195 -8.15 6.47 -12.49
CA PRO A 195 -8.57 7.87 -12.51
C PRO A 195 -7.62 8.85 -11.80
N ASN A 196 -6.94 8.40 -10.74
CA ASN A 196 -6.04 9.25 -9.97
C ASN A 196 -4.72 9.54 -10.68
N LYS A 197 -4.27 8.67 -11.58
CA LYS A 197 -2.90 8.73 -12.16
C LYS A 197 -2.63 10.07 -12.86
N ARG A 198 -3.60 10.61 -13.59
CA ARG A 198 -3.46 11.90 -14.29
C ARG A 198 -3.32 13.07 -13.32
N VAL A 199 -4.11 13.06 -12.25
CA VAL A 199 -4.10 14.12 -11.21
C VAL A 199 -2.79 14.07 -10.41
N LEU A 200 -2.31 12.88 -10.06
CA LEU A 200 -1.04 12.71 -9.36
C LEU A 200 0.14 13.13 -10.24
N ALA A 201 0.13 12.74 -11.53
CA ALA A 201 1.18 13.13 -12.46
C ALA A 201 1.25 14.66 -12.67
N SER A 202 0.12 15.36 -12.73
CA SER A 202 0.10 16.82 -12.89
C SER A 202 0.53 17.60 -11.64
N LYS A 203 0.61 16.94 -10.49
CA LYS A 203 1.04 17.52 -9.20
C LYS A 203 2.52 17.27 -8.89
N ASN A 204 3.34 16.95 -9.90
CA ASN A 204 4.77 16.67 -9.75
C ASN A 204 5.12 15.46 -8.86
N VAL A 205 4.16 14.58 -8.54
CA VAL A 205 4.42 13.36 -7.73
C VAL A 205 5.52 12.50 -8.38
N VAL A 206 5.54 12.39 -9.71
CA VAL A 206 6.60 11.67 -10.44
C VAL A 206 7.98 12.23 -10.10
N ARG A 207 8.15 13.56 -10.11
CA ARG A 207 9.43 14.22 -9.84
C ARG A 207 9.93 13.85 -8.45
N VAL A 208 9.06 13.95 -7.45
CA VAL A 208 9.45 13.75 -6.06
C VAL A 208 9.72 12.27 -5.77
N LEU A 209 8.92 11.35 -6.32
CA LEU A 209 9.20 9.91 -6.20
C LEU A 209 10.54 9.53 -6.86
N VAL A 210 10.91 10.14 -7.99
CA VAL A 210 12.23 9.94 -8.62
C VAL A 210 13.35 10.49 -7.73
N GLN A 211 13.16 11.63 -7.08
CA GLN A 211 14.14 12.18 -6.13
C GLN A 211 14.39 11.25 -4.94
N HIS A 212 13.35 10.56 -4.45
CA HIS A 212 13.48 9.57 -3.38
C HIS A 212 14.22 8.29 -3.79
N LEU A 213 14.48 8.09 -5.09
CA LEU A 213 15.35 7.01 -5.58
C LEU A 213 16.82 7.44 -5.72
N MET A 214 17.14 8.73 -5.54
CA MET A 214 18.52 9.21 -5.73
C MET A 214 19.42 8.69 -4.59
N PRO A 215 20.55 8.03 -4.92
CA PRO A 215 21.54 7.69 -3.91
C PRO A 215 22.14 8.97 -3.34
N HIS A 216 22.07 9.15 -2.01
CA HIS A 216 22.67 10.31 -1.36
C HIS A 216 24.18 10.08 -1.19
N ILE A 217 25.00 10.84 -1.92
CA ILE A 217 26.46 10.86 -1.76
C ILE A 217 26.76 11.73 -0.51
N PRO A 218 27.30 11.17 0.58
CA PRO A 218 27.64 11.97 1.75
C PRO A 218 28.70 13.00 1.36
N PRO A 219 28.62 14.26 1.84
CA PRO A 219 29.71 15.19 1.67
C PRO A 219 30.99 14.60 2.27
N ARG A 220 32.09 14.66 1.51
CA ARG A 220 33.38 13.97 1.72
C ARG A 220 34.08 14.24 3.07
N ASN A 221 33.50 15.08 3.93
CA ASN A 221 34.07 15.59 5.17
C ASN A 221 33.32 15.16 6.45
N ARG A 222 32.35 14.24 6.39
CA ARG A 222 31.69 13.73 7.60
C ARG A 222 32.54 12.59 8.20
N GLU A 223 33.52 12.95 9.04
CA GLU A 223 34.21 12.00 9.92
C GLU A 223 33.16 11.24 10.74
N LYS A 224 33.18 9.90 10.66
CA LYS A 224 32.31 9.00 11.43
C LYS A 224 32.48 9.29 12.92
N ARG A 225 31.56 10.04 13.52
CA ARG A 225 31.38 10.07 14.98
C ARG A 225 30.48 8.90 15.34
N GLY A 226 30.92 8.09 16.31
CA GLY A 226 30.28 6.83 16.72
C GLY A 226 28.95 6.97 17.47
N ASP A 227 28.30 8.14 17.42
CA ASP A 227 27.04 8.43 18.13
C ASP A 227 25.89 8.83 17.17
N ASP A 228 26.09 8.76 15.84
CA ASP A 228 25.06 9.04 14.81
C ASP A 228 24.12 7.82 14.58
N ASP A 229 23.57 7.25 15.67
CA ASP A 229 22.58 6.14 15.64
C ASP A 229 21.14 6.63 15.35
N GLU A 230 20.95 7.92 15.03
CA GLU A 230 19.76 8.31 14.28
C GLU A 230 19.97 7.82 12.85
N GLU A 231 19.48 6.59 12.58
CA GLU A 231 19.25 6.11 11.22
C GLU A 231 18.68 7.28 10.42
N ASP A 232 19.49 7.82 9.50
CA ASP A 232 19.04 8.75 8.48
C ASP A 232 18.03 7.94 7.65
N ILE A 233 16.76 7.86 8.08
CA ILE A 233 15.70 7.05 7.45
C ILE A 233 15.40 7.58 6.04
N SER A 234 15.97 8.73 5.64
CA SER A 234 16.07 9.17 4.24
C SER A 234 16.83 8.16 3.37
N ARG A 235 17.59 7.25 4.02
CA ARG A 235 18.30 6.06 3.52
C ARG A 235 17.47 4.77 3.61
N SER A 236 16.17 4.86 3.90
CA SER A 236 15.32 3.70 4.20
C SER A 236 15.01 2.88 2.93
N PRO A 237 15.31 1.57 2.93
CA PRO A 237 14.82 0.61 1.94
C PRO A 237 13.32 0.73 1.68
N GLN A 238 12.56 1.03 2.73
CA GLN A 238 11.12 1.20 2.69
C GLN A 238 10.72 2.43 1.86
N LEU A 239 11.51 3.51 1.89
CA LEU A 239 11.29 4.72 1.09
C LEU A 239 11.55 4.45 -0.40
N ALA A 240 12.71 3.86 -0.72
CA ALA A 240 13.06 3.49 -2.09
C ALA A 240 12.03 2.52 -2.69
N ARG A 241 11.61 1.52 -1.91
CA ARG A 241 10.54 0.60 -2.28
C ARG A 241 9.23 1.32 -2.55
N ALA A 242 8.78 2.18 -1.64
CA ALA A 242 7.53 2.92 -1.80
C ALA A 242 7.55 3.83 -3.04
N GLY A 243 8.69 4.50 -3.28
CA GLY A 243 8.95 5.28 -4.47
C GLY A 243 8.83 4.46 -5.75
N ALA A 244 9.52 3.31 -5.81
CA ALA A 244 9.50 2.42 -6.96
C ALA A 244 8.08 1.85 -7.24
N VAL A 245 7.35 1.41 -6.21
CA VAL A 245 5.95 0.96 -6.37
C VAL A 245 5.06 2.10 -6.87
N GLY A 246 5.25 3.32 -6.37
CA GLY A 246 4.52 4.50 -6.83
C GLY A 246 4.76 4.79 -8.31
N LEU A 247 6.02 4.74 -8.75
CA LEU A 247 6.37 4.90 -10.17
C LEU A 247 5.80 3.78 -11.04
N ALA A 248 5.86 2.52 -10.59
CA ALA A 248 5.25 1.40 -11.30
C ALA A 248 3.74 1.62 -11.51
N ASN A 249 3.04 2.03 -10.44
CA ASN A 249 1.60 2.29 -10.51
C ASN A 249 1.27 3.48 -11.42
N LEU A 250 2.11 4.52 -11.47
CA LEU A 250 1.94 5.65 -12.38
C LEU A 250 2.26 5.31 -13.84
N ALA A 251 3.20 4.40 -14.09
CA ALA A 251 3.69 3.97 -15.41
C ALA A 251 2.72 3.01 -16.15
N TYR A 252 1.43 3.32 -16.14
CA TYR A 252 0.39 2.49 -16.76
C TYR A 252 -0.10 3.02 -18.11
N THR A 253 -0.04 4.33 -18.34
CA THR A 253 -0.39 4.94 -19.62
C THR A 253 0.87 5.21 -20.42
N SER A 254 0.79 5.13 -21.75
CA SER A 254 1.92 5.43 -22.63
C SER A 254 2.52 6.81 -22.39
N VAL A 255 1.68 7.81 -22.10
CA VAL A 255 2.10 9.18 -21.77
C VAL A 255 2.91 9.22 -20.46
N ASN A 256 2.44 8.55 -19.41
CA ASN A 256 3.16 8.51 -18.14
C ASN A 256 4.46 7.71 -18.27
N GLN A 257 4.44 6.58 -18.97
CA GLN A 257 5.64 5.77 -19.25
C GLN A 257 6.71 6.60 -19.96
N LEU A 258 6.33 7.37 -20.98
CA LEU A 258 7.27 8.27 -21.67
C LEU A 258 7.79 9.34 -20.71
N THR A 259 6.90 10.05 -20.02
CA THR A 259 7.27 11.15 -19.12
C THR A 259 8.23 10.67 -18.02
N ILE A 260 7.92 9.54 -17.37
CA ILE A 260 8.77 8.94 -16.34
C ILE A 260 10.08 8.44 -16.96
N GLY A 261 10.04 7.78 -18.12
CA GLY A 261 11.23 7.24 -18.78
C GLY A 261 12.17 8.28 -19.40
N TYR A 262 11.69 9.52 -19.63
CA TYR A 262 12.53 10.67 -19.98
C TYR A 262 13.19 11.33 -18.75
N SER A 263 12.75 11.01 -17.55
CA SER A 263 13.43 11.40 -16.32
C SER A 263 14.59 10.44 -15.98
N ASN A 264 15.27 10.67 -14.87
CA ASN A 264 16.33 9.78 -14.37
C ASN A 264 15.79 8.46 -13.76
N ALA A 265 14.48 8.22 -13.80
CA ALA A 265 13.84 7.05 -13.18
C ALA A 265 14.49 5.73 -13.61
N SER A 266 14.65 5.48 -14.91
CA SER A 266 15.22 4.22 -15.39
C SER A 266 16.65 3.99 -14.90
N THR A 267 17.46 5.06 -14.86
CA THR A 267 18.85 5.00 -14.35
C THR A 267 18.88 4.69 -12.87
N LEU A 268 18.07 5.39 -12.07
CA LEU A 268 18.01 5.18 -10.62
C LEU A 268 17.43 3.82 -10.25
N LEU A 269 16.44 3.33 -11.00
CA LEU A 269 15.89 1.98 -10.80
C LEU A 269 16.93 0.89 -11.12
N LEU A 270 17.72 1.05 -12.19
CA LEU A 270 18.84 0.14 -12.49
C LEU A 270 19.92 0.19 -11.40
N GLN A 271 20.24 1.39 -10.92
CA GLN A 271 21.20 1.56 -9.82
C GLN A 271 20.72 0.87 -8.53
N LEU A 272 19.42 1.02 -8.18
CA LEU A 272 18.82 0.35 -7.03
C LEU A 272 18.89 -1.18 -7.12
N LEU A 273 18.78 -1.77 -8.32
CA LEU A 273 18.93 -3.21 -8.49
C LEU A 273 20.35 -3.71 -8.15
N VAL A 274 21.35 -2.84 -8.27
CA VAL A 274 22.74 -3.15 -7.89
C VAL A 274 22.98 -2.87 -6.41
N ASP A 275 22.55 -1.70 -5.93
CA ASP A 275 22.86 -1.24 -4.56
C ASP A 275 22.05 -1.97 -3.49
N ALA A 276 20.82 -2.36 -3.79
CA ALA A 276 19.90 -3.00 -2.84
C ALA A 276 19.78 -4.52 -3.06
N VAL A 277 20.84 -5.16 -3.56
CA VAL A 277 20.83 -6.58 -3.96
C VAL A 277 20.51 -7.54 -2.80
N SER A 278 20.79 -7.12 -1.55
CA SER A 278 20.44 -7.87 -0.34
C SER A 278 19.01 -7.59 0.16
N GLN A 279 18.20 -6.83 -0.57
CA GLN A 279 16.86 -6.39 -0.17
C GLN A 279 15.82 -6.83 -1.21
N PRO A 280 15.28 -8.05 -1.11
CA PRO A 280 14.39 -8.62 -2.13
C PRO A 280 13.17 -7.76 -2.46
N LEU A 281 12.57 -7.13 -1.44
CA LEU A 281 11.39 -6.28 -1.60
C LEU A 281 11.66 -4.98 -2.37
N VAL A 282 12.90 -4.47 -2.35
CA VAL A 282 13.32 -3.29 -3.12
C VAL A 282 13.59 -3.71 -4.57
N ILE A 283 14.25 -4.86 -4.76
CA ILE A 283 14.52 -5.44 -6.08
C ILE A 283 13.21 -5.73 -6.82
N GLU A 284 12.25 -6.36 -6.15
CA GLU A 284 10.92 -6.65 -6.72
C GLU A 284 10.23 -5.36 -7.18
N ALA A 285 10.22 -4.33 -6.33
CA ALA A 285 9.59 -3.05 -6.63
C ALA A 285 10.29 -2.32 -7.80
N ALA A 286 11.62 -2.29 -7.80
CA ALA A 286 12.41 -1.66 -8.85
C ALA A 286 12.27 -2.39 -10.20
N SER A 287 12.29 -3.73 -10.17
CA SER A 287 12.07 -4.58 -11.35
C SER A 287 10.66 -4.39 -11.91
N THR A 288 9.64 -4.35 -11.04
CA THR A 288 8.26 -4.10 -11.44
C THR A 288 8.10 -2.72 -12.08
N ALA A 289 8.73 -1.69 -11.50
CA ALA A 289 8.73 -0.35 -12.07
C ALA A 289 9.37 -0.30 -13.46
N LEU A 290 10.54 -0.93 -13.63
CA LEU A 290 11.19 -1.05 -14.95
C LEU A 290 10.34 -1.81 -15.95
N ALA A 291 9.70 -2.91 -15.54
CA ALA A 291 8.79 -3.67 -16.38
C ALA A 291 7.60 -2.82 -16.84
N CYS A 292 6.96 -2.07 -15.92
CA CYS A 292 5.87 -1.16 -16.25
C CYS A 292 6.31 -0.03 -17.20
N LEU A 293 7.51 0.54 -16.99
CA LEU A 293 8.06 1.57 -17.88
C LEU A 293 8.34 1.05 -19.29
N CYS A 294 8.80 -0.19 -19.41
CA CYS A 294 9.14 -0.81 -20.70
C CYS A 294 7.94 -1.48 -21.39
N HIS A 295 6.83 -1.73 -20.68
CA HIS A 295 5.67 -2.43 -21.23
C HIS A 295 5.08 -1.68 -22.42
N GLN A 296 5.17 -2.28 -23.61
CA GLN A 296 4.74 -1.69 -24.89
C GLN A 296 5.37 -0.33 -25.22
N ASN A 297 6.50 0.04 -24.59
CA ASN A 297 7.17 1.33 -24.79
C ASN A 297 8.59 1.16 -25.36
N GLN A 298 8.71 1.24 -26.69
CA GLN A 298 9.98 1.03 -27.38
C GLN A 298 11.09 2.03 -27.00
N PRO A 299 10.82 3.35 -26.85
CA PRO A 299 11.83 4.30 -26.39
C PRO A 299 12.44 3.95 -25.03
N ASN A 300 11.62 3.53 -24.07
CA ASN A 300 12.10 3.16 -22.74
C ASN A 300 12.95 1.88 -22.79
N LYS A 301 12.57 0.88 -23.60
CA LYS A 301 13.39 -0.33 -23.81
C LYS A 301 14.78 0.02 -24.35
N ALA A 302 14.84 0.90 -25.35
CA ALA A 302 16.12 1.34 -25.93
C ALA A 302 17.00 2.07 -24.89
N ARG A 303 16.41 2.92 -24.03
CA ARG A 303 17.13 3.59 -22.94
C ARG A 303 17.68 2.63 -21.90
N VAL A 304 16.89 1.64 -21.49
CA VAL A 304 17.34 0.62 -20.53
C VAL A 304 18.46 -0.23 -21.14
N ALA A 305 18.33 -0.63 -22.40
CA ALA A 305 19.38 -1.36 -23.10
C ALA A 305 20.69 -0.56 -23.22
N ALA A 306 20.60 0.73 -23.54
CA ALA A 306 21.75 1.63 -23.64
C ALA A 306 22.51 1.83 -22.32
N GLN A 307 21.89 1.52 -21.19
CA GLN A 307 22.47 1.62 -19.84
C GLN A 307 22.95 0.27 -19.31
N ASN A 308 23.25 -0.70 -20.19
CA ASN A 308 23.58 -2.07 -19.82
C ASN A 308 22.50 -2.75 -18.96
N GLY A 309 21.24 -2.32 -19.09
CA GLY A 309 20.17 -2.78 -18.21
C GLY A 309 19.95 -4.29 -18.24
N LEU A 310 20.23 -4.96 -19.36
CA LEU A 310 20.17 -6.44 -19.44
C LEU A 310 21.18 -7.10 -18.48
N GLN A 311 22.41 -6.58 -18.43
CA GLN A 311 23.45 -7.12 -17.54
C GLN A 311 23.10 -6.86 -16.06
N VAL A 312 22.56 -5.68 -15.75
CA VAL A 312 22.09 -5.34 -14.40
C VAL A 312 20.95 -6.26 -13.96
N LEU A 313 19.98 -6.54 -14.83
CA LEU A 313 18.88 -7.45 -14.54
C LEU A 313 19.37 -8.89 -14.29
N LEU A 314 20.32 -9.38 -15.09
CA LEU A 314 20.92 -10.69 -14.90
C LEU A 314 21.73 -10.77 -13.59
N TYR A 315 22.46 -9.70 -13.26
CA TYR A 315 23.17 -9.59 -11.99
C TYR A 315 22.19 -9.66 -10.80
N ALA A 316 21.13 -8.84 -10.83
CA ALA A 316 20.13 -8.83 -9.77
C ALA A 316 19.45 -10.19 -9.61
N LEU A 317 19.16 -10.89 -10.71
CA LEU A 317 18.61 -12.25 -10.69
C LEU A 317 19.56 -13.25 -10.02
N GLY A 318 20.84 -13.22 -10.38
CA GLY A 318 21.85 -14.16 -9.87
C GLY A 318 22.31 -13.88 -8.44
N ALA A 319 22.04 -12.69 -7.92
CA ALA A 319 22.45 -12.27 -6.59
C ALA A 319 21.33 -12.35 -5.54
N ILE A 320 20.09 -12.67 -5.95
CA ILE A 320 19.03 -13.07 -5.02
C ILE A 320 19.48 -14.41 -4.41
N PRO A 321 19.66 -14.50 -3.07
CA PRO A 321 20.06 -15.75 -2.45
C PRO A 321 19.01 -16.83 -2.77
N ASP A 322 19.47 -18.01 -3.19
CA ASP A 322 18.61 -19.19 -3.30
C ASP A 322 17.93 -19.36 -1.94
N THR A 323 16.63 -19.06 -1.88
CA THR A 323 15.78 -19.54 -0.80
C THR A 323 15.67 -21.04 -1.00
N LYS A 324 16.71 -21.77 -0.59
CA LYS A 324 16.60 -23.20 -0.39
C LYS A 324 15.40 -23.38 0.54
N HIS A 325 14.36 -23.99 -0.01
CA HIS A 325 13.34 -24.64 0.78
C HIS A 325 14.06 -25.59 1.73
N ASP A 326 14.15 -25.23 3.01
CA ASP A 326 14.42 -26.18 4.10
C ASP A 326 13.17 -27.05 4.32
N ASP A 327 12.78 -27.77 3.27
CA ASP A 327 11.94 -28.95 3.36
C ASP A 327 12.90 -30.15 3.27
N ASP A 328 12.78 -31.04 4.25
CA ASP A 328 13.48 -32.33 4.41
C ASP A 328 14.87 -32.30 5.09
N GLU A 329 14.86 -32.22 6.42
CA GLU A 329 15.52 -33.22 7.29
C GLU A 329 15.11 -33.01 8.77
N ARG A 330 13.83 -33.27 9.09
CA ARG A 330 13.50 -33.72 10.45
C ARG A 330 13.87 -35.19 10.54
N GLY A 331 15.08 -35.44 11.02
CA GLY A 331 15.49 -36.75 11.50
C GLY A 331 14.42 -37.30 12.44
N VAL A 332 13.81 -38.41 12.03
CA VAL A 332 12.97 -39.23 12.90
C VAL A 332 13.94 -40.01 13.78
N ASP A 333 14.10 -39.57 15.03
CA ASP A 333 14.77 -40.38 16.03
C ASP A 333 13.96 -41.66 16.28
N PRO A 334 14.59 -42.86 16.24
CA PRO A 334 13.89 -44.09 16.56
C PRO A 334 13.58 -44.15 18.05
N ILE A 335 12.32 -44.42 18.36
CA ILE A 335 11.80 -44.67 19.71
C ILE A 335 12.44 -45.96 20.24
N ASP A 336 13.36 -45.82 21.19
CA ASP A 336 13.82 -46.93 22.03
C ASP A 336 12.63 -47.50 22.82
N SER A 337 12.27 -48.73 22.49
CA SER A 337 11.30 -49.53 23.24
C SER A 337 12.02 -50.29 24.35
N LYS A 338 11.55 -50.12 25.59
CA LYS A 338 11.85 -51.01 26.71
C LYS A 338 11.22 -52.38 26.54
#